data_AF-A0A372IQ29-F1
#
_entry.id   AF-A0A372IQ29-F1
#
_cell.length_a   1.000
_cell.length_b   1.000
_cell.length_c   1.000
_cell.angle_alpha   90.00
_cell.angle_beta   90.00
_cell.angle_gamma   90.00
#
_symmetry.space_group_name_H-M   'P 1'
#
loop_
_entity.id
_entity.type
_entity.pdbx_description
1 polymer ?
#
loop_
_entity_poly.entity_id
_entity_poly.type
_entity_poly.pdbx_seq_one_letter_code
_entity_poly.pdbx_strand_id
1 'polypeptide(L)'
;MILANGGTFGASGKYLAEIEGNGSVTLTSGIVTSGGLVSIGPGNGDAVSGEAGSFNMTGGSSAAGITFAVSEPATISLSDISLPPNTGTFLSVSAGGVTLNASNAVLSGDIYAVQSDSLTVSLSHGSSLRGAASAGESLMLDATSTWSVTANSTITTLTDPEGISGTSVSNIAGNGFTVYYSASKSPALGGRTYALTNGGVLTPSPNP
;
A
#
# COMPACT_ATOMS: atom_id res chain seq x y z
N MET A 1 -13.92 -3.89 -18.35
CA MET A 1 -13.16 -5.00 -17.74
C MET A 1 -12.13 -5.50 -18.73
N ILE A 2 -10.86 -5.54 -18.30
CA ILE A 2 -9.74 -6.13 -19.04
C ILE A 2 -9.25 -7.34 -18.23
N LEU A 3 -9.08 -8.48 -18.90
CA LEU A 3 -8.50 -9.69 -18.33
C LEU A 3 -7.37 -10.16 -19.23
N ALA A 4 -6.18 -10.33 -18.66
CA ALA A 4 -5.03 -10.86 -19.37
C ALA A 4 -4.34 -11.95 -18.54
N ASN A 5 -4.03 -13.08 -19.19
CA ASN A 5 -3.41 -14.24 -18.57
C ASN A 5 -2.15 -14.64 -19.34
N GLY A 6 -1.00 -14.57 -18.68
CA GLY A 6 0.32 -14.68 -19.29
C GLY A 6 0.65 -13.47 -20.18
N GLY A 7 1.82 -13.54 -20.82
CA GLY A 7 2.26 -12.54 -21.80
C GLY A 7 3.14 -11.43 -21.24
N THR A 8 3.58 -10.57 -22.14
CA THR A 8 4.46 -9.43 -21.85
C THR A 8 3.67 -8.14 -22.07
N PHE A 9 3.60 -7.32 -21.03
CA PHE A 9 2.88 -6.06 -21.01
C PHE A 9 3.87 -4.92 -20.93
N GLY A 10 3.79 -4.00 -21.86
CA GLY A 10 4.59 -2.80 -21.86
C GLY A 10 3.82 -1.67 -22.50
N ALA A 11 3.95 -0.47 -21.95
CA ALA A 11 3.47 0.73 -22.60
C ALA A 11 4.60 1.44 -23.34
N SER A 12 4.25 2.10 -24.45
CA SER A 12 5.11 3.10 -25.10
C SER A 12 5.16 4.42 -24.31
N GLY A 13 4.19 4.64 -23.41
CA GLY A 13 4.12 5.75 -22.48
C GLY A 13 4.32 5.32 -21.02
N LYS A 14 3.89 6.17 -20.08
CA LYS A 14 4.07 5.93 -18.64
C LYS A 14 3.06 4.96 -18.02
N TYR A 15 1.87 4.85 -18.59
CA TYR A 15 0.74 4.13 -17.99
C TYR A 15 0.71 2.66 -18.38
N LEU A 16 0.68 1.77 -17.39
CA LEU A 16 0.30 0.36 -17.56
C LEU A 16 -1.19 0.25 -17.85
N ALA A 17 -1.98 1.02 -17.10
CA ALA A 17 -3.43 1.04 -17.16
C ALA A 17 -3.99 2.37 -16.66
N GLU A 18 -5.08 2.80 -17.28
CA GLU A 18 -5.96 3.87 -16.81
C GLU A 18 -7.33 3.25 -16.56
N ILE A 19 -7.86 3.45 -15.35
CA ILE A 19 -9.11 2.84 -14.88
C ILE A 19 -10.02 3.97 -14.40
N GLU A 20 -11.19 4.10 -15.02
CA GLU A 20 -12.18 5.13 -14.70
C GLU A 20 -13.46 4.47 -14.15
N GLY A 21 -14.11 5.09 -13.16
CA GLY A 21 -15.35 4.60 -12.56
C GLY A 21 -15.24 3.14 -12.07
N ASN A 22 -16.24 2.30 -12.35
CA ASN A 22 -16.23 0.88 -11.99
C ASN A 22 -15.37 -0.01 -12.90
N GLY A 23 -14.42 0.58 -13.64
CA GLY A 23 -13.48 -0.14 -14.48
C GLY A 23 -12.65 -1.16 -13.69
N SER A 24 -12.27 -2.24 -14.37
CA SER A 24 -11.44 -3.29 -13.77
C SER A 24 -10.39 -3.83 -14.72
N VAL A 25 -9.19 -4.04 -14.20
CA VAL A 25 -8.05 -4.68 -14.87
C VAL A 25 -7.58 -5.86 -14.02
N THR A 26 -7.42 -7.02 -14.64
CA THR A 26 -6.86 -8.21 -14.00
C THR A 26 -5.72 -8.77 -14.85
N LEU A 27 -4.53 -8.89 -14.25
CA LEU A 27 -3.34 -9.49 -14.84
C LEU A 27 -2.98 -10.76 -14.06
N THR A 28 -2.94 -11.90 -14.73
CA THR A 28 -2.48 -13.17 -14.14
C THR A 28 -1.20 -13.60 -14.83
N SER A 29 -0.14 -13.87 -14.07
CA SER A 29 1.16 -14.34 -14.58
C SER A 29 1.77 -13.45 -15.68
N GLY A 30 1.50 -12.15 -15.64
CA GLY A 30 2.00 -11.19 -16.63
C GLY A 30 3.43 -10.71 -16.33
N ILE A 31 4.20 -10.41 -17.37
CA ILE A 31 5.51 -9.78 -17.26
C ILE A 31 5.39 -8.32 -17.68
N VAL A 32 5.50 -7.38 -16.73
CA VAL A 32 5.47 -5.94 -17.02
C VAL A 32 6.90 -5.46 -17.31
N THR A 33 7.13 -4.98 -18.54
CA THR A 33 8.46 -4.58 -19.02
C THR A 33 8.66 -3.07 -19.11
N SER A 34 7.58 -2.29 -19.27
CA SER A 34 7.64 -0.82 -19.36
C SER A 34 6.29 -0.18 -19.01
N GLY A 35 6.31 1.09 -18.59
CA GLY A 35 5.11 1.84 -18.20
C GLY A 35 4.46 1.26 -16.94
N GLY A 36 5.04 1.52 -15.76
CA GLY A 36 4.61 0.93 -14.50
C GLY A 36 3.48 1.67 -13.76
N LEU A 37 2.98 2.80 -14.30
CA LEU A 37 1.96 3.58 -13.60
C LEU A 37 0.56 3.04 -13.86
N VAL A 38 -0.16 2.67 -12.81
CA VAL A 38 -1.60 2.43 -12.85
C VAL A 38 -2.30 3.67 -12.31
N SER A 39 -3.16 4.28 -13.13
CA SER A 39 -4.00 5.41 -12.74
C SER A 39 -5.43 4.94 -12.50
N ILE A 40 -6.01 5.26 -11.35
CA ILE A 40 -7.41 4.97 -11.03
C ILE A 40 -8.11 6.27 -10.64
N GLY A 41 -9.05 6.72 -11.46
CA GLY A 41 -9.73 8.00 -11.27
C GLY A 41 -10.34 8.51 -12.57
N PRO A 42 -10.95 9.72 -12.55
CA PRO A 42 -11.49 10.31 -13.76
C PRO A 42 -10.33 10.60 -14.72
N GLY A 43 -10.32 10.01 -15.91
CA GLY A 43 -9.45 10.52 -16.95
C GLY A 43 -10.03 11.81 -17.55
N ASN A 44 -9.79 12.03 -18.84
CA ASN A 44 -10.16 13.29 -19.51
C ASN A 44 -11.66 13.41 -19.82
N GLY A 45 -12.45 12.39 -19.45
CA GLY A 45 -13.85 12.22 -19.82
C GLY A 45 -14.79 12.16 -18.61
N ASP A 46 -16.08 12.32 -18.91
CA ASP A 46 -17.23 12.46 -17.99
C ASP A 46 -17.32 11.29 -16.99
N ALA A 47 -16.55 11.40 -15.90
CA ALA A 47 -16.47 10.35 -14.89
C ALA A 47 -17.79 10.22 -14.13
N VAL A 48 -18.26 8.97 -13.97
CA VAL A 48 -19.35 8.66 -13.06
C VAL A 48 -18.76 8.65 -11.65
N SER A 49 -18.82 9.79 -10.99
CA SER A 49 -18.28 9.99 -9.64
C SER A 49 -18.85 8.97 -8.65
N GLY A 50 -17.99 8.30 -7.88
CA GLY A 50 -18.38 7.49 -6.72
C GLY A 50 -18.38 5.97 -6.92
N GLU A 51 -18.12 5.49 -8.13
CA GLU A 51 -17.95 4.06 -8.40
C GLU A 51 -16.51 3.60 -8.14
N ALA A 52 -16.33 2.37 -7.63
CA ALA A 52 -15.03 1.87 -7.23
C ALA A 52 -14.31 1.12 -8.37
N GLY A 53 -13.15 1.64 -8.79
CA GLY A 53 -12.27 0.99 -9.75
C GLY A 53 -11.49 -0.19 -9.14
N SER A 54 -10.99 -1.11 -9.96
CA SER A 54 -10.15 -2.21 -9.45
C SER A 54 -8.97 -2.62 -10.33
N PHE A 55 -7.85 -2.89 -9.67
CA PHE A 55 -6.66 -3.47 -10.30
C PHE A 55 -6.26 -4.72 -9.54
N ASN A 56 -6.17 -5.86 -10.23
CA ASN A 56 -5.76 -7.13 -9.64
C ASN A 56 -4.56 -7.67 -10.41
N MET A 57 -3.50 -8.06 -9.69
CA MET A 57 -2.36 -8.76 -10.28
C MET A 57 -1.97 -9.96 -9.42
N THR A 58 -1.92 -11.14 -10.05
CA THR A 58 -1.56 -12.39 -9.40
C THR A 58 -0.44 -13.07 -10.16
N GLY A 59 0.68 -13.36 -9.49
CA GLY A 59 1.85 -13.95 -10.13
C GLY A 59 2.53 -13.00 -11.12
N GLY A 60 3.57 -13.51 -11.80
CA GLY A 60 4.31 -12.75 -12.79
C GLY A 60 5.42 -11.89 -12.18
N SER A 61 5.92 -10.92 -12.95
CA SER A 61 7.00 -10.03 -12.53
C SER A 61 6.87 -8.65 -13.17
N SER A 62 7.44 -7.63 -12.55
CA SER A 62 7.58 -6.31 -13.17
C SER A 62 9.02 -5.84 -13.10
N ALA A 63 9.74 -5.80 -14.22
CA ALA A 63 11.09 -5.22 -14.22
C ALA A 63 11.05 -3.69 -14.08
N ALA A 64 9.97 -3.07 -14.56
CA ALA A 64 9.76 -1.62 -14.51
C ALA A 64 9.27 -1.12 -13.14
N GLY A 65 8.90 -2.03 -12.23
CA GLY A 65 8.10 -1.70 -11.05
C GLY A 65 6.63 -1.44 -11.42
N ILE A 66 5.80 -1.32 -10.39
CA ILE A 66 4.42 -0.85 -10.54
C ILE A 66 4.19 0.21 -9.49
N THR A 67 3.60 1.33 -9.88
CA THR A 67 3.17 2.41 -8.98
C THR A 67 1.72 2.78 -9.25
N PHE A 68 1.06 3.36 -8.25
CA PHE A 68 -0.35 3.66 -8.28
C PHE A 68 -0.60 5.14 -8.00
N ALA A 69 -1.40 5.78 -8.85
CA ALA A 69 -1.98 7.10 -8.60
C ALA A 69 -3.50 6.97 -8.57
N VAL A 70 -4.11 7.27 -7.42
CA VAL A 70 -5.53 7.01 -7.18
C VAL A 70 -6.21 8.29 -6.72
N SER A 71 -7.31 8.66 -7.38
CA SER A 71 -8.12 9.84 -7.06
C SER A 71 -9.62 9.55 -6.95
N GLU A 72 -10.02 8.27 -6.96
CA GLU A 72 -11.39 7.79 -6.75
C GLU A 72 -11.37 6.55 -5.86
N PRO A 73 -12.52 6.10 -5.32
CA PRO A 73 -12.59 4.84 -4.60
C PRO A 73 -12.00 3.70 -5.42
N ALA A 74 -11.17 2.86 -4.80
CA ALA A 74 -10.46 1.82 -5.53
C ALA A 74 -10.12 0.60 -4.67
N THR A 75 -10.06 -0.56 -5.31
CA THR A 75 -9.45 -1.77 -4.74
C THR A 75 -8.26 -2.22 -5.57
N ILE A 76 -7.10 -2.32 -4.94
CA ILE A 76 -5.87 -2.84 -5.53
C ILE A 76 -5.55 -4.16 -4.84
N SER A 77 -5.44 -5.25 -5.59
CA SER A 77 -5.07 -6.56 -5.06
C SER A 77 -3.81 -7.08 -5.74
N LEU A 78 -2.77 -7.36 -4.96
CA LEU A 78 -1.48 -7.86 -5.42
C LEU A 78 -1.17 -9.18 -4.71
N SER A 79 -1.07 -10.27 -5.47
CA SER A 79 -0.75 -11.58 -4.91
C SER A 79 0.38 -12.29 -5.64
N ASP A 80 1.20 -13.02 -4.90
CA ASP A 80 2.30 -13.84 -5.45
C ASP A 80 3.24 -13.05 -6.39
N ILE A 81 3.52 -11.79 -6.03
CA ILE A 81 4.27 -10.85 -6.86
C ILE A 81 5.49 -10.29 -6.12
N SER A 82 6.61 -10.20 -6.82
CA SER A 82 7.79 -9.49 -6.34
C SER A 82 8.06 -8.27 -7.21
N LEU A 83 7.86 -7.08 -6.65
CA LEU A 83 8.24 -5.83 -7.31
C LEU A 83 9.71 -5.50 -7.01
N PRO A 84 10.42 -4.87 -7.95
CA PRO A 84 11.79 -4.43 -7.76
C PRO A 84 11.82 -3.32 -6.69
N PRO A 85 12.97 -3.13 -6.01
CA PRO A 85 13.14 -2.01 -5.09
C PRO A 85 12.83 -0.68 -5.77
N ASN A 86 12.00 0.12 -5.11
CA ASN A 86 11.62 1.48 -5.50
C ASN A 86 11.82 2.38 -4.27
N THR A 87 12.53 3.49 -4.46
CA THR A 87 12.80 4.49 -3.42
C THR A 87 11.94 5.74 -3.54
N GLY A 88 11.05 5.79 -4.54
CA GLY A 88 10.03 6.83 -4.69
C GLY A 88 8.66 6.35 -4.22
N THR A 89 7.62 7.02 -4.67
CA THR A 89 6.23 6.69 -4.32
C THR A 89 5.79 5.38 -4.99
N PHE A 90 5.31 4.43 -4.18
CA PHE A 90 4.61 3.24 -4.63
C PHE A 90 3.12 3.50 -4.84
N LEU A 91 2.46 4.16 -3.88
CA LEU A 91 1.03 4.46 -3.92
C LEU A 91 0.79 5.91 -3.49
N SER A 92 0.10 6.67 -4.34
CA SER A 92 -0.37 8.02 -4.04
C SER A 92 -1.90 8.07 -4.12
N VAL A 93 -2.56 8.40 -3.02
CA VAL A 93 -4.01 8.54 -2.91
C VAL A 93 -4.35 10.01 -2.66
N SER A 94 -4.98 10.67 -3.63
CA SER A 94 -5.40 12.07 -3.51
C SER A 94 -6.86 12.22 -3.10
N ALA A 95 -7.70 11.23 -3.38
CA ALA A 95 -9.11 11.19 -2.99
C ALA A 95 -9.68 9.76 -3.10
N GLY A 96 -10.87 9.56 -2.52
CA GLY A 96 -11.58 8.28 -2.54
C GLY A 96 -11.09 7.29 -1.49
N GLY A 97 -11.98 6.38 -1.06
CA GLY A 97 -11.62 5.29 -0.16
C GLY A 97 -10.89 4.18 -0.92
N VAL A 98 -9.63 3.94 -0.58
CA VAL A 98 -8.76 2.98 -1.25
C VAL A 98 -8.46 1.80 -0.34
N THR A 99 -8.56 0.59 -0.89
CA THR A 99 -8.09 -0.63 -0.23
C THR A 99 -6.97 -1.25 -1.06
N LEU A 100 -5.80 -1.44 -0.45
CA LEU A 100 -4.69 -2.20 -0.99
C LEU A 100 -4.58 -3.53 -0.23
N ASN A 101 -4.75 -4.64 -0.94
CA ASN A 101 -4.57 -5.99 -0.41
C ASN A 101 -3.32 -6.62 -1.01
N ALA A 102 -2.34 -6.93 -0.17
CA ALA A 102 -1.11 -7.61 -0.56
C ALA A 102 -1.05 -9.00 0.11
N SER A 103 -0.84 -10.04 -0.68
CA SER A 103 -0.74 -11.43 -0.19
C SER A 103 0.46 -12.11 -0.82
N ASN A 104 1.41 -12.59 -0.02
CA ASN A 104 2.67 -13.13 -0.53
C ASN A 104 3.33 -12.19 -1.56
N ALA A 105 3.39 -10.89 -1.23
CA ALA A 105 3.86 -9.85 -2.13
C ALA A 105 5.04 -9.06 -1.55
N VAL A 106 6.04 -8.77 -2.38
CA VAL A 106 7.19 -7.92 -2.04
C VAL A 106 6.98 -6.54 -2.67
N LEU A 107 6.71 -5.55 -1.83
CA LEU A 107 6.41 -4.17 -2.20
C LEU A 107 7.54 -3.24 -1.74
N SER A 108 7.84 -2.23 -2.55
CA SER A 108 8.82 -1.20 -2.22
C SER A 108 8.35 0.16 -2.71
N GLY A 109 8.66 1.19 -1.92
CA GLY A 109 8.34 2.58 -2.18
C GLY A 109 7.38 3.14 -1.13
N ASP A 110 7.28 4.47 -1.11
CA ASP A 110 6.50 5.18 -0.10
C ASP A 110 5.00 5.14 -0.43
N ILE A 111 4.19 5.10 0.62
CA ILE A 111 2.73 5.16 0.53
C ILE A 111 2.30 6.54 1.04
N TYR A 112 1.51 7.23 0.23
CA TYR A 112 1.05 8.58 0.51
C TYR A 112 -0.46 8.69 0.37
N ALA A 113 -1.14 9.15 1.42
CA ALA A 113 -2.53 9.58 1.39
C ALA A 113 -2.67 11.05 1.81
N VAL A 114 -3.53 11.81 1.12
CA VAL A 114 -3.78 13.22 1.45
C VAL A 114 -4.69 13.38 2.68
N GLN A 115 -5.54 12.39 2.99
CA GLN A 115 -6.54 12.48 4.05
C GLN A 115 -6.55 11.25 4.94
N SER A 116 -6.71 11.48 6.25
CA SER A 116 -6.95 10.43 7.23
C SER A 116 -8.25 9.70 6.96
N ASP A 117 -8.18 8.37 6.80
CA ASP A 117 -9.29 7.43 6.53
C ASP A 117 -9.56 7.16 5.03
N SER A 118 -8.71 7.65 4.11
CA SER A 118 -8.85 7.36 2.67
C SER A 118 -8.10 6.10 2.20
N LEU A 119 -7.31 5.45 3.05
CA LEU A 119 -6.49 4.30 2.64
C LEU A 119 -6.42 3.21 3.72
N THR A 120 -6.75 1.98 3.33
CA THR A 120 -6.47 0.76 4.10
C THR A 120 -5.45 -0.09 3.35
N VAL A 121 -4.39 -0.51 4.04
CA VAL A 121 -3.32 -1.37 3.52
C VAL A 121 -3.30 -2.66 4.35
N SER A 122 -3.49 -3.80 3.70
CA SER A 122 -3.46 -5.11 4.33
C SER A 122 -2.30 -5.93 3.76
N LEU A 123 -1.35 -6.31 4.62
CA LEU A 123 -0.24 -7.21 4.29
C LEU A 123 -0.49 -8.57 4.91
N SER A 124 -0.52 -9.61 4.07
CA SER A 124 -0.81 -10.99 4.50
C SER A 124 0.10 -12.02 3.84
N HIS A 125 0.11 -13.24 4.37
CA HIS A 125 0.79 -14.42 3.84
C HIS A 125 2.26 -14.16 3.50
N GLY A 126 3.01 -13.57 4.43
CA GLY A 126 4.44 -13.29 4.26
C GLY A 126 4.75 -12.08 3.39
N SER A 127 3.80 -11.17 3.18
CA SER A 127 4.04 -9.94 2.41
C SER A 127 5.05 -9.02 3.09
N SER A 128 5.82 -8.27 2.32
CA SER A 128 6.76 -7.28 2.84
C SER A 128 6.56 -5.92 2.18
N LEU A 129 6.52 -4.86 2.97
CA LEU A 129 6.60 -3.48 2.51
C LEU A 129 7.93 -2.86 2.94
N ARG A 130 8.64 -2.21 2.02
CA ARG A 130 9.78 -1.34 2.35
C ARG A 130 9.51 0.08 1.87
N GLY A 131 9.29 1.01 2.79
CA GLY A 131 8.93 2.39 2.48
C GLY A 131 8.46 3.16 3.71
N ALA A 132 8.19 4.44 3.52
CA ALA A 132 7.54 5.29 4.49
C ALA A 132 6.02 5.34 4.23
N ALA A 133 5.24 5.65 5.26
CA ALA A 133 3.80 5.88 5.17
C ALA A 133 3.45 7.28 5.68
N SER A 134 2.45 7.94 5.10
CA SER A 134 2.10 9.31 5.48
C SER A 134 0.60 9.53 5.70
N ALA A 135 0.26 9.86 6.93
CA ALA A 135 -0.99 10.50 7.35
C ALA A 135 -2.23 10.07 6.56
N GLY A 136 -2.69 8.85 6.82
CA GLY A 136 -4.10 8.51 6.62
C GLY A 136 -4.39 7.05 6.38
N GLU A 137 -3.36 6.25 6.52
CA GLU A 137 -3.39 4.82 6.28
C GLU A 137 -3.79 4.07 7.54
N SER A 138 -4.73 3.15 7.38
CA SER A 138 -4.89 2.04 8.32
C SER A 138 -4.07 0.87 7.83
N LEU A 139 -3.07 0.47 8.60
CA LEU A 139 -2.17 -0.63 8.27
C LEU A 139 -2.57 -1.89 9.04
N MET A 140 -2.78 -2.98 8.33
CA MET A 140 -3.03 -4.31 8.89
C MET A 140 -1.89 -5.24 8.48
N LEU A 141 -1.29 -5.92 9.45
CA LEU A 141 -0.30 -6.97 9.20
C LEU A 141 -0.78 -8.26 9.87
N ASP A 142 -0.57 -9.38 9.19
CA ASP A 142 -0.51 -10.66 9.88
C ASP A 142 0.87 -10.92 10.50
N ALA A 143 0.96 -11.95 11.33
CA ALA A 143 2.18 -12.32 12.05
C ALA A 143 3.39 -12.63 11.14
N THR A 144 3.14 -12.95 9.87
CA THR A 144 4.17 -13.36 8.90
C THR A 144 4.64 -12.22 8.00
N SER A 145 3.86 -11.15 7.93
CA SER A 145 4.10 -10.01 7.05
C SER A 145 4.96 -8.95 7.74
N THR A 146 5.74 -8.20 6.97
CA THR A 146 6.73 -7.25 7.52
C THR A 146 6.63 -5.86 6.92
N TRP A 147 7.01 -4.87 7.71
CA TRP A 147 7.23 -3.50 7.23
C TRP A 147 8.61 -3.00 7.64
N SER A 148 9.44 -2.65 6.66
CA SER A 148 10.73 -2.00 6.86
C SER A 148 10.62 -0.50 6.60
N VAL A 149 10.68 0.28 7.68
CA VAL A 149 10.47 1.73 7.68
C VAL A 149 11.70 2.44 7.13
N THR A 150 11.52 3.36 6.18
CA THR A 150 12.64 4.08 5.52
C THR A 150 12.72 5.56 5.89
N ALA A 151 11.70 6.10 6.55
CA ALA A 151 11.66 7.46 7.10
C ALA A 151 10.61 7.53 8.21
N ASN A 152 10.61 8.63 8.99
CA ASN A 152 9.53 8.89 9.94
C ASN A 152 8.18 8.81 9.22
N SER A 153 7.27 8.02 9.78
CA SER A 153 6.00 7.69 9.15
C SER A 153 4.85 8.04 10.06
N THR A 154 3.68 8.28 9.48
CA THR A 154 2.45 8.53 10.24
C THR A 154 1.36 7.64 9.67
N ILE A 155 0.66 6.89 10.51
CA ILE A 155 -0.49 6.07 10.15
C ILE A 155 -1.68 6.45 11.05
N THR A 156 -2.91 6.19 10.60
CA THR A 156 -4.08 6.37 11.45
C THR A 156 -4.17 5.24 12.47
N THR A 157 -4.17 4.01 11.99
CA THR A 157 -4.30 2.80 12.82
C THR A 157 -3.31 1.71 12.43
N LEU A 158 -2.93 0.91 13.41
CA LEU A 158 -2.22 -0.35 13.22
C LEU A 158 -3.07 -1.49 13.80
N THR A 159 -3.36 -2.49 12.98
CA THR A 159 -3.93 -3.76 13.41
C THR A 159 -2.90 -4.86 13.22
N ASP A 160 -2.32 -5.32 14.32
CA ASP A 160 -1.27 -6.34 14.34
C ASP A 160 -1.25 -7.09 15.69
N PRO A 161 -2.31 -7.87 15.98
CA PRO A 161 -2.48 -8.47 17.31
C PRO A 161 -1.38 -9.48 17.66
N GLU A 162 -0.81 -10.16 16.66
CA GLU A 162 0.20 -11.20 16.85
C GLU A 162 1.64 -10.64 16.77
N GLY A 163 1.85 -9.53 16.07
CA GLY A 163 3.16 -8.88 15.99
C GLY A 163 3.49 -8.02 17.21
N ILE A 164 2.47 -7.62 18.00
CA ILE A 164 2.62 -6.81 19.21
C ILE A 164 2.69 -7.69 20.46
N SER A 165 3.78 -7.59 21.22
CA SER A 165 3.93 -8.26 22.52
C SER A 165 4.54 -7.33 23.56
N GLY A 166 3.83 -7.13 24.67
CA GLY A 166 4.24 -6.18 25.70
C GLY A 166 4.38 -4.76 25.15
N THR A 167 5.62 -4.25 25.12
CA THR A 167 5.96 -2.92 24.60
C THR A 167 6.85 -3.00 23.35
N SER A 168 6.73 -4.06 22.56
CA SER A 168 7.52 -4.27 21.35
C SER A 168 6.65 -4.74 20.18
N VAL A 169 7.05 -4.36 18.97
CA VAL A 169 6.46 -4.84 17.70
C VAL A 169 7.54 -5.62 16.95
N SER A 170 7.26 -6.87 16.60
CA SER A 170 8.26 -7.85 16.14
C SER A 170 8.44 -7.92 14.62
N ASN A 171 7.41 -7.53 13.87
CA ASN A 171 7.32 -7.62 12.41
C ASN A 171 7.43 -6.24 11.72
N ILE A 172 7.62 -5.17 12.48
CA ILE A 172 7.94 -3.84 11.97
C ILE A 172 9.40 -3.52 12.31
N ALA A 173 10.22 -3.30 11.28
CA ALA A 173 11.60 -2.85 11.39
C ALA A 173 11.65 -1.33 11.27
N GLY A 174 11.86 -0.64 12.39
CA GLY A 174 11.85 0.82 12.43
C GLY A 174 13.10 1.45 11.84
N ASN A 175 14.23 0.72 11.78
CA ASN A 175 15.50 1.20 11.23
C ASN A 175 15.96 2.54 11.82
N GLY A 176 15.61 2.82 13.08
CA GLY A 176 15.91 4.09 13.77
C GLY A 176 14.87 5.20 13.57
N PHE A 177 13.81 4.97 12.79
CA PHE A 177 12.74 5.94 12.55
C PHE A 177 11.56 5.79 13.51
N THR A 178 10.77 6.86 13.61
CA THR A 178 9.53 6.88 14.39
C THR A 178 8.32 6.68 13.50
N VAL A 179 7.43 5.79 13.91
CA VAL A 179 6.08 5.64 13.35
C VAL A 179 5.08 6.26 14.32
N TYR A 180 4.34 7.27 13.87
CA TYR A 180 3.28 7.91 14.64
C TYR A 180 1.94 7.25 14.34
N TYR A 181 1.11 7.06 15.37
CA TYR A 181 -0.26 6.57 15.22
C TYR A 181 -1.29 7.45 15.93
N SER A 182 -2.55 7.42 15.50
CA SER A 182 -3.62 8.11 16.22
C SER A 182 -4.11 7.29 17.42
N ALA A 183 -3.84 7.77 18.64
CA ALA A 183 -4.24 7.08 19.86
C ALA A 183 -5.76 6.98 20.03
N SER A 184 -6.51 7.98 19.56
CA SER A 184 -7.98 7.98 19.61
C SER A 184 -8.59 6.97 18.64
N LYS A 185 -7.94 6.74 17.49
CA LYS A 185 -8.36 5.76 16.48
C LYS A 185 -7.79 4.36 16.72
N SER A 186 -6.78 4.23 17.57
CA SER A 186 -6.09 2.97 17.89
C SER A 186 -6.20 2.61 19.38
N PRO A 187 -7.42 2.38 19.92
CA PRO A 187 -7.61 2.09 21.34
C PRO A 187 -6.87 0.82 21.80
N ALA A 188 -6.69 -0.16 20.90
CA ALA A 188 -5.94 -1.38 21.18
C ALA A 188 -4.47 -1.12 21.55
N LEU A 189 -3.88 -0.02 21.05
CA LEU A 189 -2.52 0.37 21.37
C LEU A 189 -2.40 1.14 22.70
N GLY A 190 -3.53 1.47 23.34
CA GLY A 190 -3.57 2.04 24.68
C GLY A 190 -2.78 3.34 24.86
N GLY A 191 -2.53 4.09 23.79
CA GLY A 191 -1.71 5.32 23.83
C GLY A 191 -0.26 5.11 24.27
N ARG A 192 0.32 3.92 24.08
CA ARG A 192 1.69 3.58 24.51
C ARG A 192 2.71 3.70 23.38
N THR A 193 3.98 3.85 23.78
CA THR A 193 5.12 3.72 22.87
C THR A 193 5.61 2.26 22.84
N TYR A 194 5.89 1.74 21.65
CA TYR A 194 6.41 0.40 21.42
C TYR A 194 7.76 0.47 20.72
N ALA A 195 8.71 -0.36 21.14
CA ALA A 195 9.98 -0.53 20.44
C ALA A 195 9.76 -1.28 19.11
N LEU A 196 10.41 -0.82 18.04
CA LEU A 196 10.43 -1.50 16.76
C LEU A 196 11.70 -2.35 16.62
N THR A 197 11.64 -3.39 15.79
CA THR A 197 12.84 -4.16 15.46
C THR A 197 13.83 -3.29 14.69
N ASN A 198 15.13 -3.60 14.81
CA ASN A 198 16.20 -2.80 14.20
C ASN A 198 16.19 -1.29 14.59
N GLY A 199 15.64 -0.96 15.78
CA GLY A 199 15.60 0.39 16.32
C GLY A 199 14.40 1.22 15.83
N GLY A 200 14.17 2.37 16.48
CA GLY A 200 12.98 3.20 16.23
C GLY A 200 11.82 2.86 17.16
N VAL A 201 10.70 3.58 17.03
CA VAL A 201 9.53 3.43 17.91
C VAL A 201 8.20 3.63 17.17
N LEU A 202 7.17 2.90 17.57
CA LEU A 202 5.76 3.21 17.28
C LEU A 202 5.19 3.99 18.47
N THR A 203 4.68 5.21 18.25
CA THR A 203 4.26 6.09 19.35
C THR A 203 3.04 6.93 18.97
N PRO A 204 2.21 7.38 19.93
CA PRO A 204 1.12 8.29 19.61
C PRO A 204 1.61 9.56 18.90
N SER A 205 0.85 10.02 17.91
CA SER A 205 1.04 11.34 17.30
C SER A 205 0.91 12.43 18.37
N PRO A 206 1.84 13.40 18.42
CA PRO A 206 1.77 14.51 19.38
C PRO A 206 0.61 15.48 19.11
N ASN A 207 0.07 15.47 17.88
CA ASN A 207 -1.10 16.27 17.49
C ASN A 207 -2.26 15.33 17.11
N PRO A 208 -3.41 15.41 17.81
CA PRO A 208 -4.60 14.58 17.52
C PRO A 208 -5.35 15.01 16.26
#